data_AF-A0A5B9QAI9-F1
#
_entry.id   AF-A0A5B9QAI9-F1
#
_cell.length_a   1.000
_cell.length_b   1.000
_cell.length_c   1.000
_cell.angle_alpha   90.00
_cell.angle_beta   90.00
_cell.angle_gamma   90.00
#
_symmetry.space_group_name_H-M   'P 1'
#
loop_
_entity.id
_entity.type
_entity.pdbx_description
1 polymer ?
#
loop_
_entity_poly.entity_id
_entity_poly.type
_entity_poly.pdbx_seq_one_letter_code
_entity_poly.pdbx_strand_id
1 'polypeptide(L)'
;MLNYGYAVIRASLAHANVATALLPSLGIHHRSRSNSFCLADDHLEPLRPLVDDKVRDIHRQVSVELDQLAKAELLEILSQAMQLGDQNGPWMLMLARCMASLVRCYAGDSKKLEIPTPARP
;
A
#
# COMPACT_ATOMS: atom_id res chain seq x y z
N MET A 1 15.19 7.98 1.15
CA MET A 1 13.82 8.01 1.71
C MET A 1 12.81 7.18 0.92
N LEU A 2 12.68 7.35 -0.39
CA LEU A 2 11.72 6.61 -1.24
C LEU A 2 11.76 5.08 -1.01
N ASN A 3 12.94 4.46 -1.11
CA ASN A 3 13.09 3.02 -0.88
C ASN A 3 12.56 2.57 0.50
N TYR A 4 12.74 3.39 1.53
CA TYR A 4 12.23 3.09 2.87
C TYR A 4 10.70 3.19 2.90
N GLY A 5 10.13 4.28 2.39
CA GLY A 5 8.68 4.46 2.32
C GLY A 5 8.00 3.34 1.51
N TYR A 6 8.54 3.00 0.34
CA TYR A 6 8.04 1.88 -0.45
C TYR A 6 8.15 0.55 0.30
N ALA A 7 9.25 0.29 1.01
CA ALA A 7 9.39 -0.93 1.81
C ALA A 7 8.34 -1.01 2.94
N VAL A 8 8.01 0.11 3.59
CA VAL A 8 6.96 0.17 4.62
C VAL A 8 5.59 -0.15 4.03
N ILE A 9 5.22 0.50 2.92
CA ILE A 9 3.92 0.27 2.27
C ILE A 9 3.84 -1.16 1.74
N ARG A 10 4.89 -1.65 1.08
CA ARG A 10 5.01 -3.03 0.61
C ARG A 10 4.81 -4.05 1.73
N ALA A 11 5.40 -3.83 2.91
CA ALA A 11 5.23 -4.72 4.05
C ALA A 11 3.76 -4.75 4.52
N SER A 12 3.09 -3.59 4.56
CA SER A 12 1.67 -3.53 4.93
C SER A 12 0.75 -4.22 3.91
N LEU A 13 1.06 -4.11 2.62
CA LEU A 13 0.35 -4.80 1.53
C LEU A 13 0.56 -6.31 1.59
N ALA A 14 1.80 -6.76 1.80
CA ALA A 14 2.11 -8.18 1.97
C ALA A 14 1.36 -8.79 3.16
N HIS A 15 1.26 -8.04 4.27
CA HIS A 15 0.44 -8.45 5.41
C HIS A 15 -1.05 -8.55 5.05
N ALA A 16 -1.61 -7.54 4.37
CA ALA A 16 -3.00 -7.56 3.94
C ALA A 16 -3.31 -8.74 2.99
N ASN A 17 -2.40 -9.06 2.07
CA ASN A 17 -2.53 -10.21 1.17
C ASN A 17 -2.71 -11.51 1.97
N VAL A 18 -1.82 -11.78 2.92
CA VAL A 18 -1.89 -13.00 3.75
C VAL A 18 -3.16 -13.01 4.61
N ALA A 19 -3.53 -11.86 5.18
CA ALA A 19 -4.75 -11.72 5.99
C ALA A 19 -6.03 -12.05 5.21
N THR A 20 -6.03 -11.88 3.88
CA THR A 20 -7.15 -12.25 2.99
C THR A 20 -6.90 -13.53 2.19
N ALA A 21 -5.98 -14.39 2.64
CA ALA A 21 -5.64 -15.66 2.01
C ALA A 21 -5.11 -15.57 0.56
N LEU A 22 -4.56 -14.43 0.15
CA LEU A 22 -3.82 -14.29 -1.10
C LEU A 22 -2.35 -14.71 -0.89
N LEU A 23 -1.75 -15.31 -1.91
CA LEU A 23 -0.32 -15.65 -1.90
C LEU A 23 0.51 -14.44 -2.35
N PRO A 24 1.39 -13.86 -1.50
CA PRO A 24 2.19 -12.68 -1.87
C PRO A 24 3.15 -12.92 -3.05
N SER A 25 3.57 -14.16 -3.28
CA SER A 25 4.47 -14.52 -4.37
C SER A 25 3.79 -14.60 -5.75
N LEU A 26 2.46 -14.70 -5.78
CA LEU A 26 1.71 -14.86 -7.03
C LEU A 26 1.25 -13.50 -7.56
N GLY A 27 2.15 -12.81 -8.27
CA GLY A 27 1.83 -11.54 -8.91
C GLY A 27 0.88 -11.69 -10.11
N ILE A 28 0.09 -10.63 -10.35
CA ILE A 28 -0.70 -10.42 -11.57
C ILE A 28 0.23 -10.06 -12.72
N HIS A 29 1.10 -9.08 -12.52
CA HIS A 29 2.05 -8.61 -13.52
C HIS A 29 3.50 -8.94 -13.13
N HIS A 30 3.89 -8.66 -11.89
CA HIS A 30 5.24 -8.95 -11.43
C HIS A 30 5.51 -10.47 -11.40
N ARG A 31 6.57 -10.91 -12.10
CA ARG A 31 6.99 -12.32 -12.16
C ARG A 31 8.49 -12.42 -11.90
N SER A 32 8.87 -12.67 -10.64
CA SER A 32 10.27 -12.93 -10.30
C SER A 32 10.37 -14.09 -9.31
N ARG A 33 11.16 -15.11 -9.67
CA ARG A 33 11.38 -16.30 -8.84
C ARG A 33 12.12 -16.00 -7.53
N SER A 34 12.89 -14.92 -7.49
CA SER A 34 13.62 -14.47 -6.30
C SER A 34 12.83 -13.49 -5.44
N ASN A 35 11.67 -13.00 -5.92
CA ASN A 35 10.85 -12.04 -5.21
C ASN A 35 9.62 -12.72 -4.59
N SER A 36 9.63 -12.89 -3.28
CA SER A 36 8.52 -13.52 -2.55
C SER A 36 7.27 -12.64 -2.39
N PHE A 37 7.27 -11.40 -2.89
CA PHE A 37 6.20 -10.41 -2.67
C PHE A 37 5.69 -9.74 -3.96
N CYS A 38 5.75 -10.44 -5.10
CA CYS A 38 5.31 -9.91 -6.39
C CYS A 38 3.90 -9.30 -6.36
N LEU A 39 2.94 -9.94 -5.69
CA LEU A 39 1.58 -9.40 -5.60
C LEU A 39 1.52 -8.11 -4.77
N ALA A 40 2.34 -7.98 -3.73
CA ALA A 40 2.42 -6.74 -2.97
C ALA A 40 3.00 -5.60 -3.84
N ASP A 41 3.92 -5.91 -4.76
CA ASP A 41 4.46 -4.93 -5.71
C ASP A 41 3.40 -4.50 -6.74
N ASP A 42 2.56 -5.42 -7.22
CA ASP A 42 1.43 -5.08 -8.08
C ASP A 42 0.44 -4.12 -7.38
N HIS A 43 0.13 -4.37 -6.10
CA HIS A 43 -0.73 -3.48 -5.31
C HIS A 43 -0.07 -2.16 -4.91
N LEU A 44 1.27 -2.13 -4.84
CA LEU A 44 2.02 -0.94 -4.48
C LEU A 44 1.96 0.11 -5.58
N GLU A 45 1.91 -0.29 -6.86
CA GLU A 45 1.98 0.62 -8.00
C GLU A 45 0.98 1.79 -7.94
N PRO A 46 -0.33 1.59 -7.69
CA PRO A 46 -1.27 2.70 -7.55
C PRO A 46 -1.07 3.55 -6.29
N LEU A 47 -0.32 3.07 -5.30
CA LEU A 47 -0.09 3.74 -4.02
C LEU A 47 1.27 4.46 -3.95
N ARG A 48 2.13 4.31 -4.97
CA ARG A 48 3.43 4.99 -5.04
C ARG A 48 3.34 6.52 -4.88
N PRO A 49 2.35 7.21 -5.47
CA PRO A 49 2.22 8.67 -5.30
C PRO A 49 2.10 9.11 -3.84
N LEU A 50 1.53 8.28 -2.94
CA LEU A 50 1.43 8.60 -1.51
C LEU A 50 2.78 8.72 -0.84
N VAL A 51 3.68 7.78 -1.17
CA VAL A 51 5.06 7.80 -0.66
C VAL A 51 5.84 8.94 -1.29
N ASP A 52 5.67 9.15 -2.60
CA ASP A 52 6.37 10.21 -3.33
C ASP A 52 6.03 11.59 -2.77
N ASP A 53 4.74 11.84 -2.51
CA ASP A 53 4.25 13.09 -1.92
C ASP A 53 4.78 13.28 -0.48
N LYS A 54 4.69 12.28 0.40
CA LYS A 54 5.19 12.40 1.77
C LYS A 54 6.72 12.59 1.79
N VAL A 55 7.47 11.90 0.94
CA VAL A 55 8.93 12.10 0.83
C VAL A 55 9.26 13.51 0.37
N ARG A 56 8.55 14.04 -0.63
CA ARG A 56 8.70 15.44 -1.07
C ARG A 56 8.46 16.41 0.07
N ASP A 57 7.42 16.18 0.87
CA ASP A 57 7.04 17.08 1.96
C ASP A 57 8.08 17.04 3.10
N ILE A 58 8.55 15.84 3.48
CA ILE A 58 9.66 15.66 4.43
C ILE A 58 10.93 16.37 3.95
N HIS A 59 11.27 16.22 2.66
CA HIS A 59 12.44 16.87 2.08
C HIS A 59 12.36 18.40 2.13
N ARG A 60 11.16 18.97 2.11
CA ARG A 60 10.94 20.42 2.20
C ARG A 60 10.95 20.95 3.63
N GLN A 61 10.59 20.13 4.62
CA GLN A 61 10.25 20.61 5.96
C GLN A 61 11.13 20.04 7.08
N VAL A 62 11.64 18.82 6.92
CA VAL A 62 12.23 18.04 8.02
C VAL A 62 13.70 17.70 7.75
N SER A 63 13.98 16.93 6.70
CA SER A 63 15.35 16.43 6.43
C SER A 63 15.50 16.01 4.98
N VAL A 64 16.73 16.13 4.47
CA VAL A 64 17.13 15.60 3.15
C VAL A 64 17.60 14.15 3.27
N GLU A 65 18.03 13.74 4.46
CA GLU A 65 18.62 12.43 4.74
C GLU A 65 17.67 11.52 5.54
N LEU A 66 17.82 10.21 5.37
CA LEU A 66 16.98 9.22 6.08
C LEU A 66 17.43 9.06 7.55
N ASP A 67 17.13 10.04 8.38
CA ASP A 67 17.34 10.02 9.83
C ASP A 67 16.13 9.45 10.61
N GLN A 68 16.19 9.47 11.95
CA GLN A 68 15.13 8.95 12.81
C GLN A 68 13.83 9.76 12.72
N LEU A 69 13.92 11.08 12.55
CA LEU A 69 12.75 11.95 12.41
C LEU A 69 12.07 11.71 11.06
N ALA A 70 12.84 11.67 9.97
CA ALA A 70 12.33 11.36 8.64
C ALA A 70 11.68 9.97 8.57
N LYS A 71 12.22 8.97 9.29
CA LYS A 71 11.58 7.65 9.39
C LYS A 71 10.26 7.71 10.14
N ALA A 72 10.20 8.42 11.26
CA ALA A 72 8.97 8.59 12.05
C ALA A 72 7.87 9.25 11.20
N GLU A 73 8.21 10.33 10.49
CA GLU A 73 7.32 11.00 9.55
C GLU A 73 6.82 10.07 8.43
N LEU A 74 7.70 9.27 7.82
CA LEU A 74 7.28 8.31 6.78
C LEU A 74 6.30 7.26 7.31
N LEU A 75 6.43 6.85 8.58
CA LEU A 75 5.54 5.87 9.18
C LEU A 75 4.11 6.40 9.38
N GLU A 76 3.92 7.73 9.45
CA GLU A 76 2.60 8.34 9.60
C GLU A 76 1.66 8.02 8.44
N ILE A 77 2.17 7.66 7.25
CA ILE A 77 1.35 7.20 6.12
C ILE A 77 0.43 6.05 6.56
N LEU A 78 0.91 5.16 7.42
CA LEU A 78 0.15 4.01 7.93
C LEU A 78 -0.98 4.41 8.90
N SER A 79 -0.94 5.63 9.43
CA SER A 79 -1.96 6.18 10.33
C SER A 79 -3.00 7.04 9.62
N GLN A 80 -2.83 7.28 8.31
CA GLN A 80 -3.77 8.08 7.53
C GLN A 80 -5.10 7.36 7.36
N ALA A 81 -6.19 8.13 7.45
CA ALA A 81 -7.51 7.65 7.07
C ALA A 81 -7.57 7.48 5.55
N MET A 82 -8.02 6.31 5.13
CA MET A 82 -8.17 5.95 3.72
C MET A 82 -9.65 5.79 3.39
N GLN A 83 -9.98 6.03 2.13
CA GLN A 83 -11.30 5.87 1.55
C GLN A 83 -11.28 4.76 0.51
N LEU A 84 -12.33 3.94 0.48
CA LEU A 84 -12.57 2.92 -0.53
C LEU A 84 -14.07 2.91 -0.87
N GLY A 85 -14.41 3.46 -2.04
CA GLY A 85 -15.82 3.75 -2.37
C GLY A 85 -16.41 4.75 -1.38
N ASP A 86 -17.58 4.45 -0.85
CA ASP A 86 -18.28 5.32 0.12
C ASP A 86 -17.84 5.09 1.58
N GLN A 87 -16.84 4.24 1.80
CA GLN A 87 -16.40 3.87 3.13
C GLN A 87 -15.04 4.47 3.46
N ASN A 88 -14.93 5.06 4.65
CA ASN A 88 -13.69 5.57 5.21
C ASN A 88 -13.24 4.69 6.38
N GLY A 89 -11.94 4.62 6.61
CA GLY A 89 -11.40 3.94 7.79
C GLY A 89 -9.88 3.91 7.82
N PRO A 90 -9.31 3.19 8.79
CA PRO A 90 -7.87 3.11 8.95
C PRO A 90 -7.22 2.36 7.79
N TRP A 91 -5.97 2.71 7.48
CA TRP A 91 -5.12 2.12 6.45
C TRP A 91 -5.27 0.60 6.31
N MET A 92 -5.03 -0.14 7.41
CA MET A 92 -5.05 -1.61 7.39
C MET A 92 -6.42 -2.19 7.01
N LEU A 93 -7.51 -1.56 7.44
CA LEU A 93 -8.86 -2.01 7.09
C LEU A 93 -9.14 -1.78 5.59
N MET A 94 -8.71 -0.63 5.06
CA MET A 94 -8.90 -0.34 3.64
C MET A 94 -8.04 -1.22 2.74
N LEU A 95 -6.82 -1.57 3.15
CA LEU A 95 -6.01 -2.57 2.45
C LEU A 95 -6.67 -3.94 2.45
N ALA A 96 -7.16 -4.43 3.60
CA ALA A 96 -7.85 -5.71 3.66
C ALA A 96 -9.08 -5.76 2.72
N ARG A 97 -9.83 -4.66 2.61
CA ARG A 97 -10.97 -4.55 1.69
C ARG A 97 -10.54 -4.52 0.22
N CYS A 98 -9.47 -3.80 -0.11
CA CYS A 98 -8.84 -3.84 -1.43
C CYS A 98 -8.50 -5.29 -1.82
N MET A 99 -7.82 -6.03 -0.95
CA MET A 99 -7.45 -7.43 -1.22
C MET A 99 -8.67 -8.35 -1.32
N ALA A 100 -9.68 -8.17 -0.46
CA ALA A 100 -10.93 -8.89 -0.57
C ALA A 100 -11.66 -8.61 -1.90
N SER A 101 -11.56 -7.38 -2.45
CA SER A 101 -12.10 -7.06 -3.77
C SER A 101 -11.37 -7.81 -4.89
N LEU A 102 -10.05 -7.98 -4.78
CA LEU A 102 -9.28 -8.83 -5.70
C LEU A 102 -9.71 -10.30 -5.60
N VAL A 103 -9.93 -10.83 -4.40
CA VAL A 103 -10.45 -12.20 -4.20
C VAL A 103 -11.78 -12.39 -4.92
N ARG A 104 -12.72 -11.43 -4.80
CA ARG A 104 -14.00 -11.46 -5.55
C ARG A 104 -13.78 -11.43 -7.06
N CYS A 105 -12.79 -10.68 -7.55
CA CYS A 105 -12.42 -10.70 -8.96
C CYS A 105 -11.91 -12.07 -9.42
N TYR A 106 -11.08 -12.74 -8.61
CA TYR A 106 -10.61 -14.09 -8.92
C TYR A 106 -11.72 -15.15 -8.85
N ALA A 107 -12.70 -14.98 -7.97
CA ALA A 107 -13.88 -15.85 -7.89
C ALA A 107 -14.85 -15.66 -9.08
N GLY A 108 -14.74 -14.56 -9.81
CA GLY A 108 -15.67 -14.20 -10.90
C GLY A 108 -16.90 -13.42 -10.46
N ASP A 109 -17.02 -13.10 -9.17
CA ASP A 109 -18.15 -12.36 -8.58
C ASP A 109 -18.12 -10.85 -8.91
N SER A 110 -16.95 -10.33 -9.27
CA SER A 110 -16.73 -8.94 -9.66
C SER A 110 -15.73 -8.84 -10.79
N LYS A 111 -15.75 -7.73 -11.52
CA LYS A 111 -14.68 -7.34 -12.47
C LYS A 111 -13.97 -6.04 -12.07
N LYS A 112 -14.35 -5.46 -10.92
CA LYS A 112 -13.83 -4.18 -10.44
C LYS A 112 -12.96 -4.41 -9.21
N LEU A 113 -11.68 -4.08 -9.35
CA LEU A 113 -10.75 -3.94 -8.23
C LEU A 113 -10.99 -2.60 -7.56
N GLU A 114 -11.09 -2.60 -6.24
CA GLU A 114 -11.24 -1.39 -5.45
C GLU A 114 -9.86 -0.97 -4.95
N ILE A 115 -9.45 0.28 -5.20
CA ILE A 115 -8.15 0.82 -4.80
C ILE A 115 -8.36 1.95 -3.79
N PRO A 116 -7.69 1.91 -2.63
CA PRO A 116 -7.89 2.92 -1.60
C PRO A 116 -7.19 4.22 -1.97
N THR A 117 -7.84 5.33 -1.65
CA THR A 117 -7.29 6.68 -1.78
C THR A 117 -7.26 7.38 -0.42
N PRO A 118 -6.42 8.41 -0.21
CA PRO A 118 -6.49 9.21 1.01
C PRO A 118 -7.92 9.76 1.20
N ALA A 119 -8.46 9.64 2.41
CA ALA A 119 -9.75 10.23 2.72
C ALA A 119 -9.63 11.76 2.62
N ARG A 120 -10.56 12.38 1.90
CA ARG A 120 -10.65 13.85 1.90
C ARG A 120 -11.18 14.32 3.26
N PRO A 121 -10.64 15.43 3.79
CA PRO A 121 -11.18 16.05 5.00
C PRO A 121 -12.63 16.53 4.82
#